data_AF-A0A1G3AQN0-F1
#
_entry.id   AF-A0A1G3AQN0-F1
#
_cell.length_a   1.000
_cell.length_b   1.000
_cell.length_c   1.000
_cell.angle_alpha   90.00
_cell.angle_beta   90.00
_cell.angle_gamma   90.00
#
_symmetry.space_group_name_H-M   'P 1'
#
loop_
_entity.id
_entity.type
_entity.pdbx_description
1 polymer ?
#
loop_
_entity_poly.entity_id
_entity_poly.type
_entity_poly.pdbx_seq_one_letter_code
_entity_poly.pdbx_strand_id
1 'polypeptide(L)'
;MLTKTSVSAIRALIHLGRNATGGAISPRLMAEQLGESPSYLAKVTQQLAKARILRAHRGVSGGVTLHLPPEEITLLAIVEACQGAILADFCEEGADLAETCAFHQAAAELHDAIVRVLSRWTLAELLENPRPSKSLRKVVRCWLEPYRPVELEQASAREGRADKASRSVRSRSRGTKTGR
;
A
#
# COMPACT_ATOMS: atom_id res chain seq x y z
N MET A 1 19.09 2.25 -2.45
CA MET A 1 18.67 1.03 -3.20
C MET A 1 17.35 0.49 -2.64
N LEU A 2 16.53 -0.22 -3.43
CA LEU A 2 15.24 -0.74 -2.94
C LEU A 2 15.43 -1.83 -1.87
N THR A 3 15.04 -1.52 -0.63
CA THR A 3 15.13 -2.46 0.51
C THR A 3 13.91 -3.37 0.57
N LYS A 4 14.01 -4.45 1.37
CA LYS A 4 12.87 -5.32 1.68
C LYS A 4 11.66 -4.53 2.19
N THR A 5 11.89 -3.52 3.03
CA THR A 5 10.84 -2.66 3.59
C THR A 5 10.11 -1.87 2.50
N SER A 6 10.83 -1.27 1.56
CA SER A 6 10.21 -0.57 0.42
C SER A 6 9.44 -1.53 -0.48
N VAL A 7 9.95 -2.74 -0.73
CA VAL A 7 9.23 -3.76 -1.51
C VAL A 7 7.93 -4.16 -0.82
N SER A 8 7.96 -4.42 0.49
CA SER A 8 6.77 -4.72 1.29
C SER A 8 5.76 -3.57 1.29
N ALA A 9 6.23 -2.32 1.35
CA ALA A 9 5.37 -1.14 1.22
C ALA A 9 4.68 -1.07 -0.14
N ILE A 10 5.42 -1.28 -1.23
CA ILE A 10 4.86 -1.31 -2.59
C ILE A 10 3.80 -2.42 -2.71
N ARG A 11 4.08 -3.62 -2.19
CA ARG A 11 3.12 -4.74 -2.17
C ARG A 11 1.85 -4.39 -1.40
N ALA A 12 1.98 -3.75 -0.25
CA ALA A 12 0.86 -3.27 0.56
C ALA A 12 0.01 -2.22 -0.18
N LEU A 13 0.66 -1.26 -0.84
CA LEU A 13 -0.02 -0.20 -1.59
C LEU A 13 -0.74 -0.73 -2.83
N ILE A 14 -0.13 -1.66 -3.58
CA ILE A 14 -0.78 -2.35 -4.70
C ILE A 14 -1.99 -3.15 -4.19
N HIS A 15 -1.86 -3.80 -3.04
CA HIS A 15 -2.96 -4.53 -2.43
C HIS A 15 -4.14 -3.60 -2.07
N LEU A 16 -3.86 -2.45 -1.47
CA LEU A 16 -4.87 -1.44 -1.13
C LEU A 16 -5.50 -0.79 -2.38
N GLY A 17 -4.69 -0.42 -3.37
CA GLY A 17 -5.16 0.23 -4.60
C GLY A 17 -6.06 -0.67 -5.46
N ARG A 18 -5.97 -1.99 -5.29
CA ARG A 18 -6.85 -2.97 -5.95
C ARG A 18 -8.08 -3.35 -5.16
N ASN A 19 -8.22 -2.85 -3.94
CA ASN A 19 -9.41 -3.10 -3.15
C ASN A 19 -10.60 -2.33 -3.74
N ALA A 20 -11.41 -3.01 -4.55
CA ALA A 20 -12.58 -2.44 -5.23
C ALA A 20 -13.60 -1.80 -4.27
N THR A 21 -13.61 -2.20 -3.00
CA THR A 21 -14.53 -1.64 -2.00
C THR A 21 -14.09 -0.28 -1.45
N GLY A 22 -12.83 0.11 -1.63
CA GLY A 22 -12.22 1.29 -0.99
C GLY A 22 -12.17 1.22 0.55
N GLY A 23 -12.67 0.14 1.16
CA GLY A 23 -12.76 -0.01 2.60
C GLY A 23 -11.39 -0.17 3.27
N ALA A 24 -11.34 0.13 4.57
CA ALA A 24 -10.14 -0.07 5.38
C ALA A 24 -9.77 -1.55 5.46
N ILE A 25 -8.49 -1.87 5.24
CA ILE A 25 -7.94 -3.22 5.37
C ILE A 25 -7.05 -3.29 6.61
N SER A 26 -7.25 -4.32 7.43
CA SER A 26 -6.40 -4.56 8.60
C SER A 26 -4.97 -4.93 8.18
N PRO A 27 -3.92 -4.33 8.76
CA PRO A 27 -2.53 -4.75 8.52
C PRO A 27 -2.29 -6.23 8.80
N ARG A 28 -3.02 -6.83 9.75
CA ARG A 28 -2.90 -8.27 10.05
C ARG A 28 -3.39 -9.13 8.88
N LEU A 29 -4.55 -8.81 8.33
CA LEU A 29 -5.11 -9.53 7.18
C LEU A 29 -4.22 -9.38 5.95
N MET A 30 -3.74 -8.15 5.72
CA MET A 30 -2.83 -7.87 4.61
C MET A 30 -1.51 -8.64 4.76
N ALA A 31 -1.00 -8.80 5.99
CA ALA A 31 0.22 -9.56 6.24
C ALA A 31 0.06 -11.04 5.86
N GLU A 32 -1.07 -11.64 6.23
CA GLU A 32 -1.41 -13.02 5.85
C GLU A 32 -1.48 -13.17 4.32
N GLN A 33 -2.10 -12.22 3.61
CA GLN A 33 -2.24 -12.26 2.15
C GLN A 33 -0.92 -12.01 1.40
N LEU A 34 -0.02 -11.23 1.99
CA LEU A 34 1.31 -10.94 1.44
C LEU A 34 2.38 -11.94 1.89
N GLY A 35 2.07 -12.88 2.79
CA GLY A 35 3.04 -13.81 3.36
C GLY A 35 4.11 -13.12 4.21
N GLU A 36 3.73 -12.05 4.91
CA GLU A 36 4.62 -11.28 5.79
C GLU A 36 4.22 -11.45 7.26
N SER A 37 5.14 -11.17 8.19
CA SER A 37 4.77 -11.21 9.61
C SER A 37 3.85 -10.02 9.95
N PRO A 38 2.80 -10.23 10.77
CA PRO A 38 1.89 -9.14 11.16
C PRO A 38 2.60 -7.95 11.82
N SER A 39 3.61 -8.21 12.64
CA SER A 39 4.39 -7.15 13.30
C SER A 39 5.23 -6.34 12.32
N TYR A 40 5.80 -6.98 11.29
CA TYR A 40 6.58 -6.29 10.27
C TYR A 40 5.69 -5.42 9.39
N LEU A 41 4.58 -5.96 8.88
CA LEU A 41 3.69 -5.18 8.03
C LEU A 41 2.99 -4.05 8.81
N ALA A 42 2.70 -4.25 10.10
CA ALA A 42 2.23 -3.17 10.97
C ALA A 42 3.24 -2.02 11.07
N LYS A 43 4.55 -2.33 11.15
CA LYS A 43 5.61 -1.30 11.14
C LYS A 43 5.66 -0.58 9.79
N VAL A 44 5.62 -1.31 8.67
CA VAL A 44 5.62 -0.75 7.32
C VAL A 44 4.42 0.18 7.10
N THR A 45 3.21 -0.27 7.45
CA THR A 45 1.99 0.55 7.32
C THR A 45 2.00 1.79 8.23
N GLN A 46 2.62 1.71 9.42
CA GLN A 46 2.85 2.90 10.25
C GLN A 46 3.80 3.91 9.60
N GLN A 47 4.88 3.46 8.96
CA GLN A 47 5.79 4.35 8.23
C GLN A 47 5.04 5.09 7.10
N LEU A 48 4.25 4.36 6.31
CA LEU A 48 3.42 4.94 5.26
C LEU A 48 2.34 5.90 5.80
N ALA A 49 1.77 5.62 6.97
CA ALA A 49 0.81 6.51 7.60
C ALA A 49 1.46 7.80 8.13
N LYS A 50 2.68 7.71 8.68
CA LYS A 50 3.47 8.88 9.09
C LYS A 50 3.81 9.78 7.89
N ALA A 51 4.11 9.17 6.74
CA ALA A 51 4.33 9.86 5.48
C ALA A 51 3.03 10.36 4.79
N ARG A 52 1.86 10.19 5.42
CA ARG A 52 0.53 10.54 4.88
C ARG A 52 0.19 9.87 3.55
N ILE A 53 0.82 8.75 3.23
CA ILE A 53 0.44 7.90 2.08
C ILE A 53 -0.78 7.05 2.45
N LEU A 54 -0.85 6.61 3.71
CA LEU A 54 -1.98 5.86 4.26
C LEU A 54 -2.74 6.66 5.32
N ARG A 55 -4.05 6.42 5.41
CA ARG A 55 -4.90 6.86 6.51
C ARG A 55 -5.23 5.67 7.39
N ALA A 56 -4.94 5.77 8.69
CA ALA A 56 -5.30 4.76 9.68
C ALA A 56 -6.69 5.03 10.26
N HIS A 57 -7.50 3.99 10.35
CA HIS A 57 -8.85 4.02 10.92
C HIS A 57 -8.88 3.19 12.21
N ARG A 58 -9.45 3.76 13.29
CA ARG A 58 -9.58 3.09 14.59
C ARG A 58 -10.93 2.36 14.71
N GLY A 59 -11.01 1.39 15.63
CA GLY A 59 -12.25 0.67 15.96
C GLY A 59 -12.28 -0.77 15.46
N VAL A 60 -13.43 -1.43 15.66
CA VAL A 60 -13.65 -2.88 15.38
C VAL A 60 -13.50 -3.20 13.88
N SER A 61 -13.82 -2.25 13.00
CA SER A 61 -13.59 -2.31 11.55
C SER A 61 -12.37 -1.48 11.11
N GLY A 62 -11.44 -1.23 12.02
CA GLY A 62 -10.24 -0.43 11.77
C GLY A 62 -9.29 -1.06 10.75
N GLY A 63 -8.33 -0.27 10.31
CA GLY A 63 -7.39 -0.68 9.27
C GLY A 63 -6.71 0.52 8.62
N VAL A 64 -6.25 0.35 7.38
CA VAL A 64 -5.64 1.41 6.59
C VAL A 64 -6.30 1.52 5.22
N THR A 65 -6.38 2.75 4.70
CA THR A 65 -6.76 3.07 3.32
C THR A 65 -5.69 3.94 2.68
N LEU A 66 -5.67 4.03 1.35
CA LEU A 66 -4.90 5.09 0.68
C LEU A 66 -5.41 6.46 1.15
N HIS A 67 -4.49 7.38 1.42
CA HIS A 67 -4.81 8.76 1.78
C HIS A 67 -4.83 9.67 0.54
N LEU A 68 -3.97 9.35 -0.43
CA LEU A 68 -3.79 10.07 -1.69
C LEU A 68 -4.26 9.20 -2.86
N PRO A 69 -4.65 9.81 -3.99
CA PRO A 69 -4.92 9.07 -5.21
C PRO A 69 -3.64 8.38 -5.73
N PRO A 70 -3.72 7.19 -6.36
CA PRO A 70 -2.53 6.44 -6.82
C PRO A 70 -1.59 7.22 -7.74
N GLU A 71 -2.11 8.19 -8.49
CA GLU A 71 -1.37 9.05 -9.43
C GLU A 71 -0.45 10.05 -8.69
N GLU A 72 -0.77 10.38 -7.44
CA GLU A 72 0.02 11.30 -6.60
C GLU A 72 1.05 10.56 -5.73
N ILE A 73 1.00 9.23 -5.68
CA ILE A 73 1.91 8.41 -4.85
C ILE A 73 3.09 7.96 -5.71
N THR A 74 4.19 8.72 -5.69
CA THR A 74 5.40 8.37 -6.43
C THR A 74 6.18 7.24 -5.76
N LEU A 75 6.97 6.51 -6.54
CA LEU A 75 7.88 5.49 -6.02
C LEU A 75 8.94 6.09 -5.09
N LEU A 76 9.36 7.34 -5.36
CA LEU A 76 10.22 8.11 -4.47
C LEU A 76 9.57 8.27 -3.09
N ALA A 77 8.32 8.76 -3.02
CA ALA A 77 7.63 8.94 -1.74
C ALA A 77 7.49 7.64 -0.95
N ILE A 78 7.25 6.52 -1.64
CA ILE A 78 7.19 5.19 -1.00
C ILE A 78 8.56 4.79 -0.44
N VAL A 79 9.63 4.99 -1.21
CA VAL A 79 11.00 4.66 -0.79
C VAL A 79 11.41 5.50 0.42
N GLU A 80 11.17 6.81 0.36
CA GLU A 80 11.55 7.74 1.42
C GLU A 80 10.73 7.52 2.70
N ALA A 81 9.45 7.18 2.58
CA ALA A 81 8.63 6.80 3.74
C ALA A 81 9.24 5.61 4.51
N CYS A 82 9.89 4.67 3.81
CA CYS A 82 10.47 3.48 4.40
C CYS A 82 11.91 3.66 4.89
N GLN A 83 12.71 4.44 4.16
CA GLN A 83 14.17 4.51 4.33
C GLN A 83 14.67 5.87 4.87
N GLY A 84 13.82 6.89 4.91
CA GLY A 84 14.27 8.28 5.07
C GLY A 84 14.55 8.94 3.72
N ALA A 85 14.80 10.26 3.74
CA ALA A 85 15.13 11.02 2.53
C ALA A 85 16.32 10.38 1.82
N ILE A 86 16.26 10.31 0.49
CA ILE A 86 17.43 9.90 -0.29
C ILE A 86 18.35 11.12 -0.29
N LEU A 87 19.46 11.04 0.44
CA LEU A 87 20.47 12.10 0.52
C LEU A 87 21.67 11.79 -0.38
N ALA A 88 22.39 12.83 -0.78
CA ALA A 88 23.65 12.69 -1.49
C ALA A 88 24.77 12.42 -0.47
N ASP A 89 24.97 11.16 -0.08
CA ASP A 89 25.94 10.78 0.97
C ASP A 89 27.41 10.83 0.53
N PHE A 90 27.72 11.34 -0.66
CA PHE A 90 29.04 11.14 -1.25
C PHE A 90 30.02 12.24 -0.83
N CYS A 91 29.61 13.51 -0.77
CA CYS A 91 30.46 14.66 -0.42
C CYS A 91 29.60 15.88 0.04
N GLU A 92 30.19 16.88 0.73
CA GLU A 92 29.47 18.03 1.32
C GLU A 92 28.56 18.80 0.32
N GLU A 93 27.36 19.15 0.78
CA GLU A 93 26.42 20.01 0.05
C GLU A 93 26.93 21.47 0.00
N GLY A 94 26.80 22.12 -1.16
CA GLY A 94 27.05 23.57 -1.32
C GLY A 94 28.34 23.97 -2.03
N ALA A 95 29.18 23.01 -2.46
CA ALA A 95 30.30 23.29 -3.35
C ALA A 95 29.82 23.52 -4.80
N ASP A 96 30.49 24.43 -5.53
CA ASP A 96 30.29 24.54 -6.97
C ASP A 96 30.73 23.24 -7.64
N LEU A 97 29.79 22.50 -8.24
CA LEU A 97 30.06 21.21 -8.89
C LEU A 97 31.18 21.32 -9.94
N ALA A 98 31.31 22.47 -10.62
CA ALA A 98 32.37 22.70 -11.61
C ALA A 98 33.78 22.70 -10.99
N GLU A 99 33.89 23.05 -9.70
CA GLU A 99 35.14 23.10 -8.94
C GLU A 99 35.36 21.83 -8.10
N THR A 100 34.39 20.90 -8.06
CA THR A 100 34.54 19.61 -7.38
C THR A 100 35.30 18.57 -8.21
N CYS A 101 35.80 17.51 -7.55
CA CYS A 101 36.48 16.44 -8.28
C CYS A 101 35.50 15.61 -9.11
N ALA A 102 35.99 14.93 -10.17
CA ALA A 102 35.16 14.15 -11.09
C ALA A 102 34.25 13.10 -10.40
N PHE A 103 34.68 12.55 -9.26
CA PHE A 103 33.85 11.63 -8.48
C PHE A 103 32.62 12.32 -7.87
N HIS A 104 32.75 13.56 -7.37
CA HIS A 104 31.62 14.33 -6.84
C HIS A 104 30.59 14.59 -7.95
N GLN A 105 31.06 15.01 -9.12
CA GLN A 105 30.20 15.27 -10.29
C GLN A 105 29.42 14.00 -10.70
N ALA A 106 30.12 12.86 -10.80
CA ALA A 106 29.48 11.59 -11.12
C ALA A 106 28.49 11.12 -10.04
N ALA A 107 28.81 11.35 -8.76
CA ALA A 107 27.93 11.01 -7.65
C ALA A 107 26.65 11.86 -7.62
N ALA A 108 26.77 13.17 -7.88
CA ALA A 108 25.63 14.07 -8.02
C ALA A 108 24.73 13.66 -9.20
N GLU A 109 25.32 13.38 -10.37
CA GLU A 109 24.56 12.91 -11.53
C GLU A 109 23.83 11.59 -11.25
N LEU A 110 24.48 10.65 -10.56
CA LEU A 110 23.87 9.38 -10.15
C LEU A 110 22.70 9.60 -9.19
N HIS A 111 22.88 10.45 -8.19
CA HIS A 111 21.83 10.80 -7.23
C HIS A 111 20.62 11.39 -7.95
N ASP A 112 20.83 12.39 -8.81
CA ASP A 112 19.78 13.04 -9.60
C ASP A 112 19.06 12.04 -10.52
N ALA A 113 19.80 11.11 -11.12
CA ALA A 113 19.21 10.06 -11.94
C ALA A 113 18.30 9.13 -11.12
N ILE A 114 18.71 8.73 -9.91
CA ILE A 114 17.89 7.91 -9.02
C ILE A 114 16.62 8.66 -8.61
N VAL A 115 16.74 9.89 -8.11
CA VAL A 115 15.60 10.71 -7.67
C VAL A 115 14.64 10.94 -8.83
N ARG A 116 15.15 11.28 -10.02
CA ARG A 116 14.35 11.50 -11.22
C ARG A 116 13.56 10.25 -11.63
N VAL A 117 14.21 9.08 -11.65
CA VAL A 117 13.54 7.82 -12.02
C VAL A 117 12.47 7.44 -10.99
N LEU A 118 12.77 7.54 -9.70
CA LEU A 118 11.81 7.22 -8.63
C LEU A 118 10.63 8.20 -8.59
N SER A 119 10.86 9.47 -8.91
CA SER A 119 9.80 10.50 -8.95
C SER A 119 8.84 10.31 -10.12
N ARG A 120 9.31 9.75 -11.23
CA ARG A 120 8.51 9.55 -12.44
C ARG A 120 7.44 8.47 -12.26
N TRP A 121 7.79 7.37 -11.61
CA TRP A 121 6.88 6.23 -11.46
C TRP A 121 5.89 6.46 -10.32
N THR A 122 4.63 6.14 -10.56
CA THR A 122 3.51 6.31 -9.62
C THR A 122 2.89 4.96 -9.24
N LEU A 123 2.12 4.94 -8.15
CA LEU A 123 1.35 3.76 -7.77
C LEU A 123 0.32 3.40 -8.85
N ALA A 124 -0.26 4.39 -9.54
CA ALA A 124 -1.18 4.17 -10.67
C ALA A 124 -0.55 3.30 -11.76
N GLU A 125 0.63 3.65 -12.25
CA GLU A 125 1.36 2.87 -13.27
C GLU A 125 1.69 1.45 -12.77
N LEU A 126 2.03 1.31 -11.49
CA LEU A 126 2.25 -0.02 -10.90
C LEU A 126 0.95 -0.84 -10.85
N LEU A 127 -0.21 -0.22 -10.63
CA LEU A 127 -1.51 -0.89 -10.57
C LEU A 127 -1.99 -1.40 -11.94
N GLU A 128 -1.61 -0.71 -13.03
CA GLU A 128 -1.91 -1.12 -14.41
C GLU A 128 -1.28 -2.48 -14.74
N ASN A 129 -0.01 -2.68 -14.36
CA ASN A 129 0.70 -3.93 -14.65
C ASN A 129 1.62 -4.42 -13.51
N PRO A 130 1.08 -4.82 -12.35
CA PRO A 130 1.86 -5.18 -11.16
C PRO A 130 2.40 -6.61 -11.20
N ARG A 131 2.16 -7.35 -12.28
CA ARG A 131 2.70 -8.71 -12.44
C ARG A 131 3.21 -8.90 -13.86
N PRO A 132 4.29 -9.69 -14.05
CA PRO A 132 4.70 -10.12 -15.38
C PRO A 132 3.58 -10.81 -16.16
N SER A 133 3.67 -10.72 -17.48
CA SER A 133 2.79 -11.45 -18.41
C SER A 133 2.82 -12.95 -18.12
N LYS A 134 1.75 -13.67 -18.48
CA LYS A 134 1.61 -15.12 -18.18
C LYS A 134 2.82 -15.95 -18.65
N SER A 135 3.38 -15.61 -19.81
CA SER A 135 4.57 -16.28 -20.36
C SER A 135 5.83 -16.03 -19.54
N LEU A 136 5.98 -14.86 -18.94
CA LEU A 136 7.17 -14.49 -18.16
C LEU A 136 7.10 -14.91 -16.69
N ARG A 137 5.93 -15.28 -16.14
CA ARG A 137 5.79 -15.67 -14.72
C ARG A 137 6.64 -16.87 -14.30
N LYS A 138 6.97 -17.78 -15.24
CA LYS A 138 7.83 -18.94 -14.98
C LYS A 138 9.31 -18.63 -15.12
N VAL A 139 9.65 -17.51 -15.75
CA VAL A 139 11.02 -17.17 -16.17
C VAL A 139 11.60 -16.06 -15.29
N VAL A 140 10.76 -15.11 -14.89
CA VAL A 140 11.18 -13.95 -14.11
C VAL A 140 10.77 -14.11 -12.65
N ARG A 141 11.74 -13.98 -11.75
CA ARG A 141 11.48 -13.87 -10.31
C ARG A 141 10.96 -12.47 -9.98
N CYS A 142 9.64 -12.33 -9.92
CA CYS A 142 9.00 -11.08 -9.52
C CYS A 142 9.04 -10.90 -8.01
N TRP A 143 9.60 -9.79 -7.54
CA TRP A 143 9.66 -9.46 -6.10
C TRP A 143 8.31 -9.10 -5.49
N LEU A 144 7.28 -8.92 -6.32
CA LEU A 144 5.91 -8.66 -5.86
C LEU A 144 5.11 -9.96 -5.65
N GLU A 145 5.65 -11.15 -6.00
CA GLU A 145 5.03 -12.46 -5.78
C GLU A 145 5.41 -13.04 -4.39
N PRO A 146 4.52 -13.72 -3.64
CA PRO A 146 3.15 -14.12 -3.97
C PRO A 146 2.19 -12.98 -3.65
N TYR A 147 1.76 -12.24 -4.66
CA TYR A 147 0.63 -11.34 -4.52
C TYR A 147 -0.58 -12.24 -4.74
N ARG A 148 -1.16 -12.84 -3.69
CA ARG A 148 -2.43 -13.56 -3.84
C ARG A 148 -3.51 -12.50 -4.07
N PRO A 149 -4.14 -12.42 -5.25
CA PRO A 149 -5.17 -11.43 -5.49
C PRO A 149 -6.32 -11.68 -4.52
N VAL A 150 -6.91 -10.61 -3.97
CA VAL A 150 -8.18 -10.72 -3.26
C VAL A 150 -9.20 -11.13 -4.31
N GLU A 151 -9.65 -12.38 -4.28
CA GLU A 151 -10.74 -12.82 -5.12
C GLU A 151 -11.96 -11.93 -4.81
N LEU A 152 -12.42 -11.22 -5.84
CA LEU A 152 -13.49 -10.21 -5.80
C LEU A 152 -14.86 -10.78 -5.32
N GLU A 153 -14.94 -12.07 -5.02
CA GLU A 153 -16.18 -12.78 -4.70
C GLU A 153 -16.76 -12.44 -3.31
N GLN A 154 -15.94 -11.96 -2.36
CA GLN A 154 -16.41 -11.68 -0.99
C GLN A 154 -17.13 -10.33 -0.81
N ALA A 155 -17.19 -9.48 -1.85
CA ALA A 155 -18.02 -8.27 -1.84
C ALA A 155 -19.52 -8.61 -1.85
N SER A 156 -19.92 -9.70 -2.52
CA SER A 156 -21.32 -10.15 -2.58
C SER A 156 -21.84 -10.75 -1.26
N ALA A 157 -20.95 -11.21 -0.37
CA ALA A 157 -21.34 -11.92 0.85
C ALA A 157 -21.68 -11.00 2.04
N ARG A 158 -21.31 -9.71 1.98
CA ARG A 158 -21.59 -8.74 3.07
C ARG A 158 -22.91 -7.99 2.89
N GLU A 159 -23.39 -7.81 1.66
CA GLU A 159 -24.72 -7.22 1.41
C GLU A 159 -25.86 -8.14 1.91
N GLY A 160 -25.68 -9.46 1.87
CA GLY A 160 -26.67 -10.43 2.36
C GLY A 160 -26.81 -10.53 3.89
N ARG A 161 -25.91 -9.92 4.69
CA ARG A 161 -25.94 -10.02 6.17
C ARG A 161 -26.53 -8.78 6.83
N ALA A 162 -26.48 -7.61 6.19
CA ALA A 162 -27.16 -6.41 6.68
C ALA A 162 -28.69 -6.52 6.58
N ASP A 163 -29.22 -7.20 5.55
CA ASP A 163 -30.66 -7.35 5.32
C ASP A 163 -31.37 -8.38 6.21
N LYS A 164 -30.63 -9.30 6.84
CA LYS A 164 -31.22 -10.28 7.77
C LYS A 164 -31.36 -9.75 9.20
N ALA A 165 -30.60 -8.72 9.57
CA ALA A 165 -30.70 -8.10 10.90
C ALA A 165 -31.91 -7.16 11.03
N SER A 166 -32.38 -6.58 9.93
CA SER A 166 -33.55 -5.69 9.89
C SER A 166 -34.89 -6.44 9.84
N ARG A 167 -34.91 -7.72 9.43
CA ARG A 167 -36.12 -8.56 9.37
C ARG A 167 -36.45 -9.34 10.65
N SER A 168 -35.49 -9.60 11.55
CA SER A 168 -35.76 -10.38 12.78
C SER A 168 -36.37 -9.56 13.93
N VAL A 169 -36.33 -8.22 13.86
CA VAL A 169 -36.88 -7.34 14.91
C VAL A 169 -38.39 -7.07 14.73
N ARG A 170 -38.97 -7.31 13.54
CA ARG A 170 -40.38 -7.01 13.25
C ARG A 170 -41.39 -8.12 13.55
N SER A 171 -40.98 -9.33 13.92
CA SER A 171 -41.91 -10.48 14.10
C SER A 171 -42.27 -10.82 15.56
N ARG A 172 -41.86 -10.01 16.56
CA ARG A 172 -42.13 -10.30 17.99
C ARG A 172 -43.14 -9.38 18.70
N SER A 173 -43.97 -8.62 17.99
CA SER A 173 -44.99 -7.77 18.63
C SER A 173 -46.38 -7.88 17.99
N ARG A 174 -47.06 -9.01 18.17
CA ARG A 174 -48.54 -9.08 18.13
C ARG A 174 -49.04 -10.42 18.68
N GLY A 175 -49.60 -10.34 19.88
CA GLY A 175 -50.12 -11.43 20.71
C GLY A 175 -49.71 -11.06 22.14
N THR A 176 -50.58 -10.60 23.03
CA THR A 176 -51.97 -10.96 23.31
C THR A 176 -52.59 -9.83 24.15
N LYS A 177 -53.89 -9.59 24.03
CA LYS A 177 -54.75 -9.22 25.19
C LYS A 177 -56.23 -9.25 24.82
N THR A 178 -56.84 -10.34 25.26
CA THR A 178 -58.25 -10.51 25.55
C THR A 178 -58.64 -9.72 26.80
N GLY A 179 -59.91 -9.29 26.88
CA GLY A 179 -60.61 -8.99 28.13
C GLY A 179 -61.06 -7.55 28.34
N ARG A 180 -62.31 -7.23 28.00
CA ARG A 180 -63.46 -7.22 28.92
C ARG A 180 -64.77 -7.05 28.15
#